data_AF-A0A176S4L8-F1
#
_entry.id   AF-A0A176S4L8-F1
#
_cell.length_a   1.000
_cell.length_b   1.000
_cell.length_c   1.000
_cell.angle_alpha   90.00
_cell.angle_beta   90.00
_cell.angle_gamma   90.00
#
_symmetry.space_group_name_H-M   'P 1'
#
loop_
_entity.id
_entity.type
_entity.pdbx_description
1 polymer ?
#
loop_
_entity_poly.entity_id
_entity_poly.type
_entity_poly.pdbx_seq_one_letter_code
_entity_poly.pdbx_strand_id
1 'polypeptide(L)'
;MNKDRRNILKAALGVACVPLTPSQPEGPFYPIHEQLEKDFDMTTMNGLKVAKGEKVYIRGTVVDENCNPVAGALVDLWQACHSGKYLHDDDPNPAELDPNFQYWAKLKTDNAGLWRVKTIIPGA
;
A
#
# COMPACT_ATOMS: atom_id res chain seq x y z
N MET A 1 24.87 19.48 -40.06
CA MET A 1 24.70 18.17 -39.39
C MET A 1 24.68 18.44 -37.90
N ASN A 2 23.50 18.78 -37.35
CA ASN A 2 23.37 19.18 -35.96
C ASN A 2 22.10 18.55 -35.38
N LYS A 3 22.24 17.67 -34.38
CA LYS A 3 21.11 17.22 -33.58
C LYS A 3 21.57 16.75 -32.21
N ASP A 4 22.03 17.71 -31.41
CA ASP A 4 21.86 17.68 -29.96
C ASP A 4 20.38 17.45 -29.63
N ARG A 5 20.01 16.26 -29.16
CA ARG A 5 18.71 15.98 -28.54
C ARG A 5 18.76 14.77 -27.60
N ARG A 6 18.99 15.04 -26.31
CA ARG A 6 18.06 14.81 -25.19
C ARG A 6 18.82 14.54 -23.90
N ASN A 7 19.08 15.61 -23.17
CA ASN A 7 19.29 15.55 -21.73
C ASN A 7 17.91 15.27 -21.09
N ILE A 8 17.61 14.00 -20.83
CA ILE A 8 16.40 13.61 -20.12
C ILE A 8 16.66 13.91 -18.65
N LEU A 9 16.01 14.96 -18.13
CA LEU A 9 15.96 15.22 -16.71
C LEU A 9 15.49 13.95 -15.99
N LYS A 10 16.39 13.30 -15.25
CA LYS A 10 16.00 12.48 -14.11
C LYS A 10 15.38 13.45 -13.11
N ALA A 11 14.06 13.56 -13.07
CA ALA A 11 13.39 14.14 -11.93
C ALA A 11 13.67 13.21 -10.74
N ALA A 12 14.71 13.52 -9.97
CA ALA A 12 14.84 12.97 -8.63
C ALA A 12 13.67 13.56 -7.84
N LEU A 13 12.66 12.74 -7.54
CA LEU A 13 11.76 13.01 -6.43
C LEU A 13 12.63 12.99 -5.18
N GLY A 14 13.19 14.15 -4.82
CA GLY A 14 13.96 14.31 -3.60
C GLY A 14 13.05 13.99 -2.42
N VAL A 15 13.45 13.04 -1.58
CA VAL A 15 12.77 12.83 -0.30
C VAL A 15 13.08 14.05 0.55
N ALA A 16 12.05 14.86 0.82
CA ALA A 16 12.19 15.97 1.75
C ALA A 16 12.32 15.39 3.16
N CYS A 17 13.24 15.93 3.95
CA CYS A 17 13.42 15.50 5.31
C CYS A 17 12.26 16.02 6.16
N VAL A 18 11.34 15.10 6.50
CA VAL A 18 10.15 15.34 7.31
C VAL A 18 10.37 14.75 8.71
N PRO A 19 9.59 15.18 9.73
CA PRO A 19 9.63 14.53 11.02
C PRO A 19 9.44 13.02 10.87
N LEU A 20 10.17 12.26 11.69
CA LEU A 20 10.05 10.80 11.73
C LEU A 20 8.58 10.39 11.91
N THR A 21 8.17 9.36 11.17
CA THR A 21 6.87 8.74 11.37
C THR A 21 6.76 8.30 12.83
N PRO A 22 5.77 8.79 13.60
CA PRO A 22 5.60 8.37 14.98
C PRO A 22 5.36 6.86 15.08
N SER A 23 5.79 6.25 16.18
CA SER A 23 5.40 4.88 16.48
C SER A 23 3.88 4.80 16.64
N GLN A 24 3.26 3.80 16.01
CA GLN A 24 1.84 3.50 16.14
C GLN A 24 1.68 2.01 16.49
N PRO A 25 0.65 1.63 17.28
CA PRO A 25 0.29 0.23 17.42
C PRO A 25 -0.26 -0.31 16.10
N GLU A 26 -0.33 -1.64 15.97
CA GLU A 26 -0.92 -2.34 14.83
C GLU A 26 -2.42 -2.04 14.66
N GLY A 27 -3.07 -1.44 15.67
CA GLY A 27 -4.46 -1.06 15.63
C GLY A 27 -5.43 -2.23 15.86
N PRO A 28 -6.75 -1.96 15.92
CA PRO A 28 -7.74 -2.91 16.44
C PRO A 28 -8.04 -4.08 15.50
N PHE A 29 -7.73 -3.97 14.19
CA PHE A 29 -8.11 -4.96 13.17
C PHE A 29 -6.93 -5.34 12.28
N TYR A 30 -5.76 -5.53 12.88
CA TYR A 30 -4.62 -6.11 12.18
C TYR A 30 -4.96 -7.57 11.79
N PRO A 31 -4.59 -8.04 10.59
CA PRO A 31 -4.90 -9.41 10.15
C PRO A 31 -4.36 -10.48 11.11
N ILE A 32 -5.26 -11.33 11.63
CA ILE A 32 -4.93 -12.45 12.53
C ILE A 32 -4.93 -13.81 11.83
N HIS A 33 -5.34 -13.84 10.56
CA HIS A 33 -5.39 -15.04 9.73
C HIS A 33 -4.52 -14.88 8.50
N GLU A 34 -3.89 -15.98 8.10
CA GLU A 34 -3.09 -16.01 6.89
C GLU A 34 -4.00 -15.93 5.66
N GLN A 35 -3.69 -14.99 4.77
CA GLN A 35 -4.41 -14.80 3.51
C GLN A 35 -3.69 -15.44 2.33
N LEU A 36 -4.47 -15.88 1.35
CA LEU A 36 -3.99 -16.53 0.13
C LEU A 36 -3.00 -15.64 -0.63
N GLU A 37 -3.33 -14.36 -0.75
CA GLU A 37 -2.56 -13.36 -1.49
C GLU A 37 -2.32 -12.16 -0.60
N LYS A 38 -1.12 -11.58 -0.72
CA LYS A 38 -0.65 -10.42 0.06
C LYS A 38 0.24 -9.51 -0.78
N ASP A 39 0.00 -9.47 -2.10
CA ASP A 39 0.84 -8.73 -3.03
C ASP A 39 0.40 -7.26 -3.18
N PHE A 40 0.95 -6.57 -4.18
CA PHE A 40 0.74 -5.14 -4.39
C PHE A 40 -0.61 -4.76 -5.01
N ASP A 41 -1.37 -5.70 -5.59
CA ASP A 41 -2.68 -5.45 -6.20
C ASP A 41 -3.81 -6.04 -5.38
N MET A 42 -4.27 -5.28 -4.38
CA MET A 42 -5.37 -5.71 -3.50
C MET A 42 -6.74 -5.75 -4.20
N THR A 43 -6.81 -5.35 -5.47
CA THR A 43 -8.08 -5.23 -6.22
C THR A 43 -8.46 -6.49 -6.98
N THR A 44 -7.57 -7.46 -7.06
CA THR A 44 -7.77 -8.72 -7.77
C THR A 44 -7.10 -9.86 -7.03
N MET A 45 -7.76 -11.01 -6.98
CA MET A 45 -7.18 -12.25 -6.47
C MET A 45 -7.42 -13.38 -7.46
N ASN A 46 -6.53 -14.37 -7.49
CA ASN A 46 -6.57 -15.45 -8.46
C ASN A 46 -7.89 -16.22 -8.41
N GLY A 47 -8.57 -16.31 -9.56
CA GLY A 47 -9.84 -17.00 -9.70
C GLY A 47 -11.07 -16.26 -9.16
N LEU A 48 -10.91 -15.03 -8.63
CA LEU A 48 -12.01 -14.19 -8.15
C LEU A 48 -12.35 -13.04 -9.11
N LYS A 49 -13.45 -12.35 -8.84
CA LYS A 49 -13.81 -11.13 -9.58
C LYS A 49 -12.93 -9.97 -9.09
N VAL A 50 -13.06 -8.80 -9.73
CA VAL A 50 -12.41 -7.57 -9.26
C VAL A 50 -13.17 -7.04 -8.04
N ALA A 51 -12.43 -6.58 -7.03
CA ALA A 51 -13.00 -5.89 -5.87
C ALA A 51 -13.84 -4.67 -6.29
N LYS A 52 -14.95 -4.45 -5.57
CA LYS A 52 -15.82 -3.29 -5.75
C LYS A 52 -15.19 -2.04 -5.14
N GLY A 53 -15.57 -0.87 -5.64
CA GLY A 53 -15.15 0.44 -5.12
C GLY A 53 -14.21 1.21 -6.05
N GLU A 54 -13.80 2.39 -5.59
CA GLU A 54 -12.89 3.26 -6.33
C GLU A 54 -11.45 2.79 -6.19
N LYS A 55 -10.77 2.55 -7.32
CA LYS A 55 -9.37 2.11 -7.33
C LYS A 55 -8.44 3.28 -7.12
N VAL A 56 -7.49 3.12 -6.21
CA VAL A 56 -6.44 4.10 -5.92
C VAL A 56 -5.06 3.45 -5.95
N TYR A 57 -4.07 4.20 -6.42
CA TYR A 57 -2.66 3.84 -6.31
C TYR A 57 -2.01 4.69 -5.24
N ILE A 58 -1.44 4.03 -4.23
CA ILE A 58 -0.68 4.67 -3.17
C ILE A 58 0.79 4.30 -3.37
N ARG A 59 1.66 5.27 -3.20
CA ARG A 59 3.12 5.09 -3.26
C ARG A 59 3.78 5.93 -2.19
N GLY A 60 4.92 5.47 -1.72
CA GLY A 60 5.73 6.20 -0.76
C GLY A 60 7.19 5.80 -0.85
N THR A 61 8.01 6.48 -0.06
CA THR A 61 9.43 6.16 0.13
C THR A 61 9.67 5.97 1.61
N VAL A 62 10.33 4.88 1.99
CA VAL A 62 10.83 4.67 3.36
C VAL A 62 12.25 5.23 3.43
N VAL A 63 12.48 6.10 4.43
CA VAL A 63 13.79 6.67 4.73
C VAL A 63 14.14 6.53 6.21
N ASP A 64 15.43 6.58 6.52
CA ASP A 64 15.96 6.66 7.89
C ASP A 64 15.91 8.10 8.44
N GLU A 65 16.41 8.30 9.66
CA GLU A 65 16.48 9.60 10.32
C GLU A 65 17.40 10.62 9.65
N ASN A 66 18.31 10.16 8.79
CA ASN A 66 19.19 10.98 7.99
C ASN A 66 18.62 11.20 6.57
N CYS A 67 17.38 10.77 6.33
CA CYS A 67 16.68 10.88 5.07
C CYS A 67 17.33 10.07 3.93
N ASN A 68 18.07 9.01 4.27
CA ASN A 68 18.56 8.03 3.31
C ASN A 68 17.47 6.98 3.01
N PRO A 69 17.30 6.57 1.73
CA PRO A 69 16.36 5.51 1.39
C PRO A 69 16.69 4.17 2.06
N VAL A 70 15.67 3.50 2.58
CA VAL A 70 15.80 2.18 3.19
C VAL A 70 15.36 1.12 2.20
N ALA A 71 16.33 0.37 1.67
CA ALA A 71 16.08 -0.76 0.79
C ALA A 71 15.63 -2.00 1.56
N GLY A 72 14.65 -2.73 1.02
CA GLY A 72 14.19 -3.98 1.61
C GLY A 72 13.37 -3.86 2.89
N ALA A 73 12.95 -2.65 3.27
CA ALA A 73 12.00 -2.44 4.36
C ALA A 73 10.68 -3.13 4.03
N LEU A 74 10.05 -3.71 5.06
CA LEU A 74 8.69 -4.25 4.95
C LEU A 74 7.69 -3.14 5.21
N VAL A 75 6.71 -3.02 4.33
CA VAL A 75 5.55 -2.14 4.49
C VAL A 75 4.32 -3.03 4.52
N ASP A 76 3.78 -3.24 5.72
CA ASP A 76 2.53 -3.95 5.94
C ASP A 76 1.37 -2.95 5.87
N LEU A 77 0.40 -3.23 5.01
CA LEU A 77 -0.77 -2.39 4.80
C LEU A 77 -2.05 -3.24 4.95
N TRP A 78 -2.93 -2.85 5.87
CA TRP A 78 -4.24 -3.46 6.04
C TRP A 78 -5.31 -2.37 6.05
N GLN A 79 -6.50 -2.69 5.54
CA GLN A 79 -7.61 -1.73 5.51
C GLN A 79 -8.97 -2.43 5.38
N ALA A 80 -10.04 -1.68 5.68
CA ALA A 80 -11.39 -2.02 5.28
C ALA A 80 -11.58 -2.01 3.75
N CYS A 81 -12.59 -2.75 3.27
CA CYS A 81 -13.03 -2.68 1.88
C CYS A 81 -13.92 -1.45 1.60
N HIS A 82 -14.48 -1.36 0.40
CA HIS A 82 -15.31 -0.24 -0.05
C HIS A 82 -16.56 0.03 0.81
N SER A 83 -17.01 -0.96 1.59
CA SER A 83 -18.17 -0.83 2.48
C SER A 83 -17.80 -0.36 3.89
N GLY A 84 -16.50 -0.22 4.18
CA GLY A 84 -15.99 0.11 5.52
C GLY A 84 -15.78 -1.13 6.42
N LYS A 85 -16.02 -2.35 5.91
CA LYS A 85 -15.83 -3.60 6.66
C LYS A 85 -14.37 -4.08 6.61
N TYR A 86 -13.79 -4.43 7.75
CA TYR A 86 -12.53 -5.17 7.86
C TYR A 86 -12.78 -6.68 7.80
N LEU A 87 -11.83 -7.41 7.22
CA LEU A 87 -11.78 -8.87 7.31
C LEU A 87 -11.20 -9.27 8.69
N HIS A 88 -12.00 -9.09 9.73
CA HIS A 88 -11.63 -9.38 11.10
C HIS A 88 -12.86 -9.79 11.91
N ASP A 89 -12.73 -10.84 12.73
CA ASP A 89 -13.84 -11.42 13.50
C ASP A 89 -14.41 -10.44 14.53
N ASP A 90 -13.54 -9.63 15.14
CA ASP A 90 -13.94 -8.61 16.12
C ASP A 90 -14.44 -7.29 15.51
N ASP A 91 -14.51 -7.14 14.18
CA ASP A 91 -15.09 -5.91 13.59
C ASP A 91 -16.62 -5.93 13.76
N PRO A 92 -17.22 -5.01 14.56
CA PRO A 92 -18.66 -5.00 14.81
C PRO A 92 -19.46 -4.36 13.66
N ASN A 93 -18.81 -3.79 12.64
CA ASN A 93 -19.47 -3.09 11.55
C ASN A 93 -20.43 -4.05 10.80
N PRO A 94 -21.72 -3.74 10.67
CA PRO A 94 -22.68 -4.60 9.96
C PRO A 94 -22.55 -4.55 8.43
N ALA A 95 -21.65 -3.72 7.89
CA ALA A 95 -21.42 -3.61 6.46
C ALA A 95 -20.96 -4.94 5.82
N GLU A 96 -21.27 -5.10 4.53
CA GLU A 96 -20.94 -6.32 3.79
C GLU A 96 -19.43 -6.45 3.56
N LEU A 97 -18.88 -7.64 3.77
CA LEU A 97 -17.55 -7.99 3.26
C LEU A 97 -17.57 -8.03 1.72
N ASP A 98 -16.49 -7.55 1.10
CA ASP A 98 -16.20 -7.86 -0.29
C ASP A 98 -15.33 -9.12 -0.36
N PRO A 99 -15.86 -10.26 -0.83
CA PRO A 99 -15.08 -11.50 -0.91
C PRO A 99 -13.99 -11.46 -1.99
N ASN A 100 -13.95 -10.41 -2.81
CA ASN A 100 -12.98 -10.26 -3.89
C ASN A 100 -11.84 -9.27 -3.55
N PHE A 101 -11.89 -8.66 -2.37
CA PHE A 101 -10.85 -7.73 -1.92
C PHE A 101 -9.81 -8.44 -1.08
N GLN A 102 -8.53 -8.07 -1.23
CA GLN A 102 -7.43 -8.75 -0.54
C GLN A 102 -7.35 -8.36 0.95
N TYR A 103 -7.72 -7.14 1.36
CA TYR A 103 -7.62 -6.61 2.73
C TYR A 103 -6.21 -6.41 3.32
N TRP A 104 -5.21 -7.21 2.93
CA TRP A 104 -3.85 -7.10 3.44
C TRP A 104 -2.80 -7.16 2.33
N ALA A 105 -1.80 -6.29 2.37
CA ALA A 105 -0.62 -6.35 1.51
C ALA A 105 0.65 -6.33 2.35
N LYS A 106 1.64 -7.14 1.93
CA LYS A 106 3.01 -7.12 2.45
C LYS A 106 3.95 -6.71 1.34
N LEU A 107 4.47 -5.50 1.44
CA LEU A 107 5.28 -4.89 0.39
C LEU A 107 6.73 -4.81 0.86
N LYS A 108 7.65 -4.83 -0.11
CA LYS A 108 9.07 -4.64 0.16
C LYS A 108 9.59 -3.47 -0.66
N THR A 109 10.31 -2.56 -0.01
CA THR A 109 10.88 -1.40 -0.71
C THR A 109 12.00 -1.81 -1.66
N ASP A 110 12.11 -1.10 -2.77
CA ASP A 110 13.24 -1.25 -3.71
C ASP A 110 14.52 -0.56 -3.20
N ASN A 111 15.57 -0.56 -4.02
CA ASN A 111 16.86 0.07 -3.67
C ASN A 111 16.79 1.59 -3.48
N ALA A 112 15.72 2.24 -3.95
CA ALA A 112 15.45 3.65 -3.74
C ALA A 112 14.45 3.89 -2.59
N GLY A 113 14.17 2.86 -1.77
CA GLY A 113 13.21 2.93 -0.67
C GLY A 113 11.75 3.01 -1.12
N LEU A 114 11.48 2.86 -2.42
CA LEU A 114 10.14 3.07 -2.98
C LEU A 114 9.27 1.83 -2.75
N TRP A 115 8.01 2.07 -2.44
CA TRP A 115 6.95 1.07 -2.41
C TRP A 115 5.69 1.60 -3.10
N ARG A 116 4.83 0.68 -3.52
CA ARG A 116 3.54 1.00 -4.13
C ARG A 116 2.52 -0.09 -3.85
N VAL A 117 1.26 0.31 -3.82
CA VAL A 117 0.11 -0.58 -3.74
C VAL A 117 -1.01 -0.03 -4.61
N LYS A 118 -1.77 -0.94 -5.21
CA LYS A 118 -3.04 -0.65 -5.87
C LYS A 118 -4.13 -1.25 -4.98
N THR A 119 -5.06 -0.42 -4.54
CA THR A 119 -6.09 -0.79 -3.58
C THR A 119 -7.41 -0.09 -3.90
N ILE A 120 -8.39 -0.22 -3.01
CA ILE A 120 -9.69 0.43 -3.06
C ILE A 120 -9.75 1.51 -1.97
N ILE A 121 -10.36 2.66 -2.26
CA ILE A 121 -10.67 3.67 -1.22
C ILE A 121 -11.63 3.03 -0.20
N PRO A 122 -11.25 2.96 1.09
CA PRO A 122 -12.09 2.32 2.10
C PRO A 122 -13.39 3.12 2.31
N GLY A 123 -14.47 2.40 2.65
CA GLY A 123 -15.74 3.03 3.05
C GLY A 123 -15.61 3.80 4.36
N ALA A 124 -16.48 4.79 4.55
CA ALA A 124 -16.57 5.65 5.73
C ALA A 124 -17.59 5.14 6.75
#